data_AF-A0A3P6R1Y2-F1
#
_entry.id   AF-A0A3P6R1Y2-F1
#
_cell.length_a   1.000
_cell.length_b   1.000
_cell.length_c   1.000
_cell.angle_alpha   90.00
_cell.angle_beta   90.00
_cell.angle_gamma   90.00
#
_symmetry.space_group_name_H-M   'P 1'
#
loop_
_entity.id
_entity.type
_entity.pdbx_description
1 polymer ?
#
loop_
_entity_poly.entity_id
_entity_poly.type
_entity_poly.pdbx_seq_one_letter_code
_entity_poly.pdbx_strand_id
1 'polypeptide(L)'
;MPQVTFGSRSKSYKRFYSRYLGEGEEAIDRLVMKALKDGESWRAQIEKWQNPIINDESLPEWYKSAIFNELYYIVDGSTMWFEYDPSWKKSEGISPVTEKQLQRFGRFGYMESWEYLMVNTYDVHFYASWALTKNWPNLELSVQLDFCRLF
;
A
#
# COMPACT_ATOMS: atom_id res chain seq x y z
N MET A 1 -4.10 -4.72 -14.97
CA MET A 1 -4.74 -5.97 -14.46
C MET A 1 -5.39 -5.70 -13.11
N PRO A 2 -6.72 -5.50 -13.05
CA PRO A 2 -7.42 -5.09 -11.82
C PRO A 2 -7.68 -6.23 -10.84
N GLN A 3 -7.63 -7.49 -11.29
CA GLN A 3 -7.83 -8.68 -10.47
C GLN A 3 -6.54 -9.50 -10.38
N VAL A 4 -6.31 -10.09 -9.21
CA VAL A 4 -5.17 -10.96 -8.92
C VAL A 4 -5.67 -12.23 -8.25
N THR A 5 -5.08 -13.38 -8.59
CA THR A 5 -5.36 -14.66 -7.95
C THR A 5 -4.08 -15.23 -7.37
N PHE A 6 -4.17 -15.92 -6.24
CA PHE A 6 -3.04 -16.56 -5.57
C PHE A 6 -3.24 -18.09 -5.55
N GLY A 7 -2.14 -18.83 -5.62
CA GLY A 7 -2.13 -20.30 -5.51
C GLY A 7 -3.00 -21.01 -6.56
N SER A 8 -3.66 -22.11 -6.16
CA SER A 8 -4.49 -22.96 -7.04
C SER A 8 -5.85 -22.37 -7.43
N ARG A 9 -5.96 -21.03 -7.53
CA ARG A 9 -7.08 -20.26 -8.12
C ARG A 9 -8.42 -20.27 -7.36
N SER A 10 -8.43 -20.42 -6.03
CA SER A 10 -9.70 -20.47 -5.27
C SER A 10 -10.29 -19.09 -4.92
N LYS A 11 -9.50 -18.01 -4.86
CA LYS A 11 -9.97 -16.66 -4.51
C LYS A 11 -9.32 -15.58 -5.38
N SER A 12 -10.14 -14.71 -5.96
CA SER A 12 -9.71 -13.52 -6.71
C SER A 12 -9.79 -12.29 -5.80
N TYR A 13 -8.81 -11.41 -5.93
CA TYR A 13 -8.71 -10.16 -5.19
C TYR A 13 -8.71 -8.99 -6.16
N LYS A 14 -9.54 -7.99 -5.88
CA LYS A 14 -9.59 -6.75 -6.66
C LYS A 14 -8.57 -5.76 -6.10
N ARG A 15 -7.68 -5.26 -6.95
CA ARG A 15 -6.68 -4.24 -6.56
C ARG A 15 -7.37 -2.93 -6.23
N PHE A 16 -6.92 -2.25 -5.17
CA PHE A 16 -7.56 -1.04 -4.64
C PHE A 16 -7.70 0.08 -5.68
N TYR A 17 -6.71 0.24 -6.56
CA TYR A 17 -6.73 1.30 -7.60
C TYR A 17 -7.95 1.21 -8.52
N SER A 18 -8.52 0.01 -8.72
CA SER A 18 -9.66 -0.21 -9.63
C SER A 18 -10.93 0.52 -9.16
N ARG A 19 -11.00 0.93 -7.88
CA ARG A 19 -12.04 1.84 -7.38
C ARG A 19 -12.09 3.15 -8.15
N TYR A 20 -10.93 3.67 -8.56
CA TYR A 20 -10.80 4.98 -9.20
C TYR A 20 -10.81 4.90 -10.72
N LEU A 21 -10.31 3.79 -11.27
CA LEU A 21 -10.17 3.62 -12.72
C LEU A 21 -11.25 2.75 -13.33
N GLY A 22 -12.06 2.08 -12.51
CA GLY A 22 -13.00 1.07 -12.95
C GLY A 22 -12.32 -0.23 -13.40
N GLU A 23 -13.11 -1.07 -14.06
CA GLU A 23 -12.68 -2.33 -14.65
C GLU A 23 -12.89 -2.27 -16.18
N GLY A 24 -12.23 -3.17 -16.93
CA GLY A 24 -12.34 -3.24 -18.39
C GLY A 24 -11.23 -2.49 -19.15
N GLU A 25 -11.34 -2.48 -20.48
CA GLU A 25 -10.31 -1.97 -21.39
C GLU A 25 -10.08 -0.46 -21.24
N GLU A 26 -11.17 0.31 -21.08
CA GLU A 26 -11.11 1.77 -20.89
C GLU A 26 -10.41 2.20 -19.59
N ALA A 27 -10.23 1.29 -18.62
CA ALA A 27 -9.53 1.62 -17.38
C ALA A 27 -8.07 2.00 -17.64
N ILE A 28 -7.45 1.46 -18.69
CA ILE A 28 -6.09 1.79 -19.11
C ILE A 28 -6.06 3.19 -19.70
N ASP A 29 -7.01 3.53 -20.58
CA ASP A 29 -7.10 4.87 -21.18
C ASP A 29 -7.31 5.94 -20.11
N ARG A 30 -8.22 5.69 -19.15
CA ARG A 30 -8.42 6.57 -18.01
C ARG A 30 -7.15 6.75 -17.17
N LEU A 31 -6.37 5.68 -16.97
CA LEU A 31 -5.10 5.74 -16.25
C LEU A 31 -4.10 6.65 -16.98
N VAL A 32 -3.89 6.40 -18.27
CA VAL A 32 -2.92 7.15 -19.09
C VAL A 32 -3.32 8.62 -19.18
N MET A 33 -4.59 8.89 -19.46
CA MET A 33 -5.11 10.27 -19.53
C MET A 33 -4.96 11.00 -18.19
N LYS A 34 -5.21 10.31 -17.07
CA LYS A 34 -5.00 10.88 -15.74
C LYS A 34 -3.53 11.17 -15.46
N ALA A 35 -2.62 10.26 -15.81
CA ALA A 35 -1.19 10.44 -15.63
C ALA A 35 -0.63 11.61 -16.45
N LEU A 36 -1.04 11.75 -17.71
CA LEU A 36 -0.64 12.87 -18.56
C LEU A 36 -1.17 14.21 -18.04
N LYS A 37 -2.42 14.22 -17.54
CA LYS A 37 -3.06 15.43 -17.02
C LYS A 37 -2.48 15.89 -15.69
N ASP A 38 -2.26 14.96 -14.77
CA ASP A 38 -1.94 15.28 -13.37
C ASP A 38 -0.44 15.14 -13.05
N GLY A 39 0.39 14.65 -13.98
CA GLY A 39 1.79 14.30 -13.75
C GLY A 39 2.66 15.42 -13.19
N GLU A 40 2.51 16.65 -13.68
CA GLU A 40 3.23 17.82 -13.15
C GLU A 40 2.80 18.14 -11.70
N SER A 41 1.51 18.01 -11.40
CA SER A 41 0.99 18.19 -10.04
C SER A 41 1.52 17.11 -9.10
N TRP A 42 1.67 15.87 -9.56
CA TRP A 42 2.25 14.78 -8.77
C TRP A 42 3.74 15.02 -8.51
N ARG A 43 4.50 15.45 -9.53
CA ARG A 43 5.92 15.83 -9.36
C ARG A 43 6.08 16.90 -8.30
N ALA A 44 5.32 17.99 -8.38
CA ALA A 44 5.40 19.08 -7.41
C ALA A 44 5.04 18.62 -5.97
N GLN A 45 4.10 17.67 -5.83
CA GLN A 45 3.77 17.09 -4.52
C GLN A 45 4.88 16.20 -3.98
N ILE A 46 5.55 15.41 -4.82
CA ILE A 46 6.70 14.59 -4.45
C ILE A 46 7.85 15.49 -3.99
N GLU A 47 8.21 16.50 -4.79
CA GLU A 47 9.27 17.47 -4.44
C GLU A 47 8.95 18.16 -3.12
N LYS A 48 7.71 18.64 -2.94
CA LYS A 48 7.27 19.26 -1.68
C LYS A 48 7.45 18.33 -0.46
N TRP A 49 7.18 17.04 -0.62
CA TRP A 49 7.35 16.05 0.45
C TRP A 49 8.84 15.77 0.74
N GLN A 50 9.71 15.76 -0.29
CA GLN A 50 11.15 15.49 -0.11
C GLN A 50 11.93 16.70 0.43
N ASN A 51 11.54 17.92 0.03
CA ASN A 51 12.26 19.17 0.30
C ASN A 51 12.66 19.40 1.76
N PRO A 52 11.83 19.10 2.79
CA PRO A 52 12.22 19.27 4.18
C PRO A 52 13.46 18.47 4.59
N ILE A 53 13.70 17.31 3.96
CA ILE A 53 14.88 16.46 4.24
C ILE A 53 16.03 16.81 3.29
N ILE A 54 15.75 17.06 2.00
CA ILE A 54 16.79 17.41 1.02
C ILE A 54 17.51 18.70 1.41
N ASN A 55 16.75 19.72 1.84
CA ASN A 55 17.27 21.04 2.17
C ASN A 55 17.83 21.14 3.60
N ASP A 56 17.79 20.06 4.38
CA ASP A 56 18.39 20.03 5.71
C ASP A 56 19.91 19.84 5.59
N GLU A 57 20.65 20.92 5.84
CA GLU A 57 22.12 20.93 5.81
C GLU A 57 22.75 20.14 6.98
N SER A 58 21.99 19.83 8.02
CA SER A 58 22.48 19.02 9.15
C SER A 58 22.56 17.52 8.82
N LEU A 59 21.88 17.09 7.76
CA LEU A 59 21.83 15.69 7.34
C LEU A 59 22.90 15.39 6.28
N PRO A 60 23.68 14.30 6.44
CA PRO A 60 24.61 13.86 5.41
C PRO A 60 23.91 13.44 4.11
N GLU A 61 24.55 13.68 2.97
CA GLU A 61 24.01 13.33 1.64
C GLU A 61 23.70 11.84 1.48
N TRP A 62 24.53 10.96 2.04
CA TRP A 62 24.27 9.51 1.99
C TRP A 62 22.97 9.14 2.71
N TYR A 63 22.63 9.85 3.81
CA TYR A 63 21.43 9.59 4.59
C TYR A 63 20.19 10.03 3.82
N LYS A 64 20.24 11.22 3.19
CA LYS A 64 19.17 11.72 2.31
C LYS A 64 18.88 10.74 1.17
N SER A 65 19.93 10.17 0.57
CA SER A 65 19.79 9.13 -0.45
C SER A 65 19.12 7.88 0.10
N ALA A 66 19.63 7.32 1.20
CA ALA A 66 19.13 6.08 1.78
C ALA A 66 17.65 6.20 2.24
N ILE A 67 17.29 7.26 2.96
CA ILE A 67 15.96 7.40 3.55
C ILE A 67 14.83 7.46 2.50
N PHE A 68 15.14 7.92 1.27
CA PHE A 68 14.20 7.90 0.17
C PHE A 68 14.29 6.63 -0.67
N ASN A 69 15.50 6.19 -1.00
CA ASN A 69 15.67 5.05 -1.90
C ASN A 69 15.19 3.74 -1.26
N GLU A 70 15.36 3.53 0.05
CA GLU A 70 14.88 2.32 0.74
C GLU A 70 13.35 2.20 0.72
N LEU A 71 12.60 3.28 0.48
CA LEU A 71 11.13 3.22 0.34
C LEU A 71 10.67 2.50 -0.93
N TYR A 72 11.58 2.20 -1.88
CA TYR A 72 11.25 1.41 -3.07
C TYR A 72 10.54 0.10 -2.72
N TYR A 73 10.92 -0.51 -1.59
CA TYR A 73 10.42 -1.81 -1.16
C TYR A 73 8.91 -1.79 -0.85
N ILE A 74 8.32 -0.62 -0.55
CA ILE A 74 6.86 -0.49 -0.36
C ILE A 74 6.10 -0.74 -1.66
N VAL A 75 6.75 -0.58 -2.82
CA VAL A 75 6.17 -0.89 -4.13
C VAL A 75 6.66 -2.26 -4.60
N ASP A 76 7.96 -2.53 -4.46
CA ASP A 76 8.62 -3.70 -5.06
C ASP A 76 8.58 -4.96 -4.18
N GLY A 77 8.24 -4.84 -2.89
CA GLY A 77 8.08 -5.96 -1.95
C GLY A 77 6.82 -6.80 -2.19
N SER A 78 6.41 -6.97 -3.46
CA SER A 78 5.19 -7.66 -3.90
C SER A 78 3.94 -7.15 -3.17
N THR A 79 3.75 -5.84 -3.19
CA THR A 79 2.70 -5.18 -2.43
C THR A 79 1.29 -5.55 -2.89
N MET A 80 0.49 -5.92 -1.90
CA MET A 80 -0.88 -6.39 -1.98
C MET A 80 -1.78 -5.31 -1.39
N TRP A 81 -2.37 -4.49 -2.26
CA TRP A 81 -3.37 -3.50 -1.86
C TRP A 81 -4.71 -3.80 -2.51
N PHE A 82 -5.65 -4.27 -1.69
CA PHE A 82 -6.93 -4.79 -2.17
C PHE A 82 -8.12 -3.94 -1.72
N GLU A 83 -9.09 -3.87 -2.62
CA GLU A 83 -10.44 -3.38 -2.36
C GLU A 83 -11.13 -4.29 -1.33
N TYR A 84 -11.98 -3.70 -0.47
CA TYR A 84 -12.70 -4.46 0.52
C TYR A 84 -13.72 -5.39 -0.14
N ASP A 85 -13.73 -6.64 0.27
CA ASP A 85 -14.72 -7.63 -0.13
C ASP A 85 -15.65 -7.95 1.06
N PRO A 86 -16.97 -7.70 0.95
CA PRO A 86 -17.94 -8.02 1.99
C PRO A 86 -17.92 -9.48 2.45
N SER A 87 -17.46 -10.41 1.61
CA SER A 87 -17.33 -11.82 1.98
C SER A 87 -16.39 -12.02 3.18
N TRP A 88 -15.39 -11.14 3.35
CA TRP A 88 -14.40 -11.24 4.41
C TRP A 88 -15.01 -11.11 5.81
N LYS A 89 -16.07 -10.31 5.96
CA LYS A 89 -16.78 -10.20 7.24
C LYS A 89 -17.32 -11.55 7.71
N LYS A 90 -17.89 -12.32 6.79
CA LYS A 90 -18.47 -13.64 7.09
C LYS A 90 -17.39 -14.71 7.24
N SER A 91 -16.35 -14.69 6.40
CA SER A 91 -15.33 -15.75 6.40
C SER A 91 -14.22 -15.56 7.43
N GLU A 92 -13.94 -14.32 7.85
CA GLU A 92 -12.75 -13.97 8.65
C GLU A 92 -13.11 -13.28 9.98
N GLY A 93 -14.40 -13.10 10.31
CA GLY A 93 -14.84 -12.57 11.61
C GLY A 93 -14.42 -11.12 11.87
N ILE A 94 -14.44 -10.27 10.85
CA ILE A 94 -13.91 -8.90 10.92
C ILE A 94 -14.77 -8.01 11.84
N SER A 95 -14.11 -7.30 12.77
CA SER A 95 -14.77 -6.33 13.65
C SER A 95 -15.39 -5.16 12.86
N PRO A 96 -16.44 -4.48 13.36
CA PRO A 96 -17.02 -3.31 12.70
C PRO A 96 -16.04 -2.16 12.48
N VAL A 97 -15.02 -2.04 13.35
CA VAL A 97 -13.98 -1.01 13.24
C VAL A 97 -13.05 -1.34 12.07
N THR A 98 -12.56 -2.57 12.01
CA THR A 98 -11.71 -3.06 10.92
C THR A 98 -12.46 -3.00 9.58
N GLU A 99 -13.73 -3.40 9.54
CA GLU A 99 -14.56 -3.30 8.33
C GLU A 99 -14.62 -1.87 7.78
N LYS A 100 -14.93 -0.88 8.63
CA LYS A 100 -14.97 0.52 8.21
C LYS A 100 -13.62 1.03 7.70
N GLN A 101 -12.53 0.62 8.33
CA GLN A 101 -11.19 0.99 7.89
C GLN A 101 -10.88 0.41 6.51
N LEU A 102 -11.10 -0.90 6.32
CA LEU A 102 -10.81 -1.59 5.07
C LEU A 102 -11.71 -1.11 3.93
N GLN A 103 -12.98 -0.79 4.20
CA GLN A 103 -13.86 -0.15 3.21
C GLN A 103 -13.31 1.20 2.74
N ARG A 104 -12.64 1.96 3.60
CA ARG A 104 -12.13 3.28 3.23
C ARG A 104 -10.76 3.22 2.56
N PHE A 105 -9.83 2.46 3.13
CA PHE A 105 -8.41 2.48 2.77
C PHE A 105 -7.89 1.19 2.17
N GLY A 106 -8.72 0.15 2.07
CA GLY A 106 -8.34 -1.16 1.55
C GLY A 106 -7.57 -1.99 2.55
N ARG A 107 -7.36 -3.26 2.19
CA ARG A 107 -6.50 -4.19 2.91
C ARG A 107 -5.11 -4.15 2.31
N PHE A 108 -4.10 -3.99 3.16
CA PHE A 108 -2.73 -3.75 2.75
C PHE A 108 -1.80 -4.84 3.29
N GLY A 109 -0.87 -5.28 2.46
CA GLY A 109 0.25 -6.06 2.90
C GLY A 109 1.38 -6.10 1.88
N TYR A 110 2.53 -6.56 2.32
CA TYR A 110 3.74 -6.72 1.51
C TYR A 110 4.54 -7.91 2.03
N MET A 111 5.43 -8.46 1.21
CA MET A 111 6.24 -9.61 1.59
C MET A 111 7.42 -9.19 2.44
N GLU A 112 7.80 -10.06 3.37
CA GLU A 112 9.04 -9.92 4.13
C GLU A 112 10.26 -9.84 3.22
N SER A 113 10.40 -10.78 2.28
CA SER A 113 11.45 -10.78 1.26
C SER A 113 11.04 -11.61 0.04
N TRP A 114 11.89 -11.63 -0.99
CA TRP A 114 11.73 -12.54 -2.14
C TRP A 114 12.12 -13.98 -1.83
N GLU A 115 12.88 -14.20 -0.75
CA GLU A 115 13.28 -15.53 -0.29
C GLU A 115 12.24 -16.12 0.68
N TYR A 116 11.58 -15.25 1.45
CA TYR A 116 10.53 -15.61 2.40
C TYR A 116 9.21 -14.98 1.96
N LEU A 117 8.38 -15.79 1.29
CA LEU A 117 7.06 -15.38 0.77
C LEU A 117 6.00 -15.32 1.90
N MET A 118 6.34 -14.64 2.99
CA MET A 118 5.48 -14.39 4.14
C MET A 118 4.99 -12.94 4.08
N VAL A 119 3.67 -12.75 4.19
CA VAL A 119 3.04 -11.44 4.08
C VAL A 119 2.90 -10.82 5.46
N ASN A 120 3.33 -9.56 5.60
CA ASN A 120 3.27 -8.79 6.84
C ASN A 120 3.89 -9.51 8.05
N THR A 121 5.01 -10.22 7.89
CA THR A 121 5.71 -10.85 9.03
C THR A 121 5.94 -9.84 10.14
N TYR A 122 5.24 -9.98 11.27
CA TYR A 122 4.99 -8.85 12.16
C TYR A 122 6.23 -8.42 12.95
N ASP A 123 7.06 -9.38 13.37
CA ASP A 123 8.35 -9.14 14.01
C ASP A 123 9.31 -8.35 13.12
N VAL A 124 9.27 -8.58 11.80
CA VAL A 124 10.02 -7.77 10.82
C VAL A 124 9.32 -6.43 10.55
N HIS A 125 8.00 -6.46 10.38
CA HIS A 125 7.16 -5.28 10.15
C HIS A 125 7.33 -4.25 11.26
N PHE A 126 7.54 -4.67 12.51
CA PHE A 126 7.83 -3.79 13.64
C PHE A 126 8.91 -2.74 13.31
N TYR A 127 10.01 -3.15 12.66
CA TYR A 127 11.11 -2.27 12.26
C TYR A 127 10.74 -1.38 11.07
N ALA A 128 10.00 -1.91 10.09
CA ALA A 128 9.61 -1.20 8.88
C ALA A 128 8.39 -0.28 9.07
N SER A 129 7.60 -0.47 10.13
CA SER A 129 6.34 0.21 10.42
C SER A 129 6.46 1.73 10.45
N TRP A 130 7.65 2.26 10.78
CA TRP A 130 7.89 3.69 10.81
C TRP A 130 7.69 4.35 9.45
N ALA A 131 8.08 3.68 8.36
CA ALA A 131 7.90 4.19 7.01
C ALA A 131 6.41 4.36 6.65
N LEU A 132 5.58 3.38 7.02
CA LEU A 132 4.13 3.46 6.81
C LEU A 132 3.46 4.43 7.78
N THR A 133 3.82 4.41 9.06
CA THR A 133 3.26 5.33 10.06
C THR A 133 3.49 6.80 9.69
N LYS A 134 4.67 7.12 9.16
CA LYS A 134 5.01 8.49 8.76
C LYS A 134 4.37 8.93 7.45
N ASN A 135 4.36 8.05 6.44
CA ASN A 135 3.95 8.45 5.08
C ASN A 135 2.51 8.03 4.72
N TRP A 136 2.04 6.90 5.25
CA TRP A 136 0.72 6.33 4.98
C TRP A 136 0.05 5.77 6.25
N PRO A 137 -0.22 6.60 7.28
CA PRO A 137 -0.74 6.13 8.58
C PRO A 137 -2.06 5.36 8.50
N ASN A 138 -2.88 5.61 7.48
CA ASN A 138 -4.13 4.87 7.29
C ASN A 138 -3.91 3.45 6.74
N LEU A 139 -2.84 3.23 5.96
CA LEU A 139 -2.46 1.90 5.52
C LEU A 139 -1.84 1.12 6.68
N GLU A 140 -1.01 1.78 7.49
CA GLU A 140 -0.50 1.21 8.75
C GLU A 140 -1.65 0.77 9.66
N LEU A 141 -2.66 1.63 9.86
CA LEU A 141 -3.84 1.28 10.65
C LEU A 141 -4.61 0.09 10.05
N SER A 142 -4.70 -0.02 8.72
CA SER A 142 -5.27 -1.20 8.07
C SER A 142 -4.48 -2.47 8.41
N VAL A 143 -3.14 -2.43 8.44
CA VAL A 143 -2.29 -3.57 8.83
C VAL A 143 -2.54 -3.95 10.29
N GLN A 144 -2.49 -2.99 11.22
CA GLN A 144 -2.68 -3.27 12.65
C GLN A 144 -4.07 -3.85 12.95
N LEU A 145 -5.13 -3.29 12.35
CA LEU A 145 -6.49 -3.81 12.52
C LEU A 145 -6.70 -5.18 11.86
N ASP A 146 -5.86 -5.57 10.90
CA ASP A 146 -5.84 -6.91 10.34
C ASP A 146 -5.31 -7.94 11.34
N PHE A 147 -4.28 -7.57 12.12
CA PHE A 147 -3.74 -8.41 13.19
C PHE A 147 -4.66 -8.50 14.42
N CYS A 148 -5.33 -7.40 14.77
CA CYS A 148 -6.23 -7.36 15.93
C CYS A 148 -7.51 -8.21 15.78
N ARG A 149 -7.70 -8.90 14.64
CA ARG A 149 -8.85 -9.80 14.40
C ARG A 149 -8.88 -11.04 15.28
N LEU A 150 -7.76 -11.35 15.96
CA LEU A 150 -7.62 -12.57 16.78
C LEU A 150 -8.15 -12.44 18.22
N PHE A 151 -8.82 -11.34 18.59
CA PHE A 151 -9.40 -11.13 19.92
C PHE A 151 -10.90 -10.81 19.86
#